data_AF-A0A7W8V5K3-F1
#
_entry.id   AF-A0A7W8V5K3-F1
#
_cell.length_a   1.000
_cell.length_b   1.000
_cell.length_c   1.000
_cell.angle_alpha   90.00
_cell.angle_beta   90.00
_cell.angle_gamma   90.00
#
_symmetry.space_group_name_H-M   'P 1'
#
loop_
_entity.id
_entity.type
_entity.pdbx_description
1 polymer ?
#
loop_
_entity_poly.entity_id
_entity_poly.type
_entity_poly.pdbx_seq_one_letter_code
_entity_poly.pdbx_strand_id
1 'polypeptide(L)'
;MSALLTVVTVSSLLGSCSSSVNATGEAQSSAEPVRWRLSIDTIGKPTSGAELSAWNVDVAADGRGLASGSDDVATDGRIYAANCAACHGAQGEGLSGDQLVGGAGTFASANPKHTVVSY
;
A
#
# COMPACT_ATOMS: atom_id res chain seq x y z
N MET A 1 -60.01 19.74 -9.12
CA MET A 1 -60.84 18.68 -8.51
C MET A 1 -59.89 17.77 -7.76
N SER A 2 -59.78 17.98 -6.46
CA SER A 2 -58.92 17.22 -5.55
C SER A 2 -59.47 15.82 -5.36
N ALA A 3 -58.64 14.80 -5.53
CA ALA A 3 -58.90 13.46 -5.02
C ALA A 3 -57.97 13.21 -3.82
N LEU A 4 -58.58 13.29 -2.63
CA LEU A 4 -58.01 12.89 -1.36
C LEU A 4 -57.91 11.36 -1.33
N LEU A 5 -56.71 10.82 -1.16
CA LEU A 5 -56.51 9.42 -0.76
C LEU A 5 -56.07 9.39 0.70
N THR A 6 -57.02 9.05 1.55
CA THR A 6 -56.83 8.80 2.99
C THR A 6 -56.18 7.43 3.15
N VAL A 7 -54.92 7.36 3.59
CA VAL A 7 -54.27 6.11 3.97
C VAL A 7 -54.41 5.92 5.48
N VAL A 8 -55.00 4.79 5.83
CA VAL A 8 -55.23 4.29 7.19
C VAL A 8 -53.89 4.05 7.90
N THR A 9 -53.82 4.58 9.11
CA THR A 9 -52.72 4.41 10.07
C THR A 9 -52.59 2.95 10.53
N VAL A 10 -51.41 2.35 10.33
CA VAL A 10 -50.95 1.21 11.12
C VAL A 10 -49.79 1.69 11.98
N SER A 11 -50.10 2.01 13.24
CA SER A 11 -49.12 2.14 14.32
C SER A 11 -48.47 0.77 14.53
N SER A 12 -47.18 0.66 14.27
CA SER A 12 -46.33 -0.40 14.82
C SER A 12 -45.24 0.27 15.64
N LEU A 13 -45.29 0.02 16.95
CA LEU A 13 -44.33 0.51 17.92
C LEU A 13 -42.97 -0.13 17.68
N LEU A 14 -41.97 0.69 17.34
CA LEU A 14 -40.56 0.39 17.61
C LEU A 14 -40.00 1.55 18.41
N GLY A 15 -39.53 1.23 19.60
CA GLY A 15 -39.11 2.17 20.63
C GLY A 15 -38.04 3.14 20.14
N SER A 16 -38.32 4.42 20.40
CA SER A 16 -37.38 5.53 20.23
C SER A 16 -36.34 5.47 21.35
N CYS A 17 -35.13 5.00 21.05
CA CYS A 17 -33.95 5.37 21.83
C CYS A 17 -33.41 6.66 21.20
N SER A 18 -33.97 7.80 21.62
CA SER A 18 -33.45 9.11 21.25
C SER A 18 -32.03 9.28 21.80
N SER A 19 -31.01 9.04 20.98
CA SER A 19 -29.67 9.55 21.24
C SER A 19 -29.55 10.90 20.54
N SER A 20 -29.97 11.95 21.22
CA SER A 20 -29.67 13.32 20.83
C SER A 20 -28.17 13.53 20.96
N VAL A 21 -27.42 13.27 19.88
CA VAL A 21 -26.04 13.75 19.76
C VAL A 21 -26.08 15.26 19.55
N ASN A 22 -26.04 16.00 20.66
CA ASN A 22 -25.81 17.43 20.61
C ASN A 22 -24.36 17.62 20.14
N ALA A 23 -24.17 17.93 18.86
CA ALA A 23 -22.87 18.27 18.28
C ALA A 23 -22.47 19.69 18.67
N THR A 24 -22.15 19.89 19.95
CA THR A 24 -21.23 20.94 20.38
C THR A 24 -19.93 20.23 20.72
N GLY A 25 -18.96 20.34 19.80
CA GLY A 25 -17.62 19.78 19.96
C GLY A 25 -16.90 20.48 21.12
N GLU A 26 -17.10 19.99 22.33
CA GLU A 26 -16.17 20.18 23.43
C GLU A 26 -15.17 19.02 23.39
N ALA A 27 -13.97 19.35 22.91
CA ALA A 27 -12.82 18.48 22.95
C ALA A 27 -12.58 18.01 24.38
N GLN A 28 -12.84 16.74 24.66
CA GLN A 28 -12.40 16.08 25.87
C GLN A 28 -10.89 15.88 25.79
N SER A 29 -10.15 16.95 26.09
CA SER A 29 -8.78 16.88 26.55
C SER A 29 -8.82 16.65 28.06
N SER A 30 -8.79 15.39 28.49
CA SER A 30 -8.44 15.07 29.88
C SER A 30 -6.92 14.98 29.97
N ALA A 31 -6.37 15.97 30.66
CA ALA A 31 -4.97 16.11 31.01
C ALA A 31 -4.53 15.00 31.97
N GLU A 32 -3.83 14.01 31.44
CA GLU A 32 -2.64 13.43 32.07
C GLU A 32 -1.50 13.76 31.08
N PRO A 33 -0.41 14.45 31.46
CA PRO A 33 0.73 14.58 30.57
C PRO A 33 1.34 13.19 30.47
N VAL A 34 0.90 12.50 29.44
CA VAL A 34 1.34 11.20 29.05
C VAL A 34 2.88 11.21 29.01
N ARG A 35 3.54 10.70 30.05
CA ARG A 35 5.00 10.79 30.19
C ARG A 35 5.75 10.18 28.99
N TRP A 36 5.10 9.28 28.24
CA TRP A 36 5.65 8.69 27.02
C TRP A 36 5.60 9.63 25.80
N ARG A 37 4.70 10.63 25.75
CA ARG A 37 4.67 11.65 24.69
C ARG A 37 5.84 12.63 24.80
N LEU A 38 6.22 13.02 26.03
CA LEU A 38 7.38 13.88 26.26
C LEU A 38 8.71 13.23 25.79
N SER A 39 8.78 11.89 25.82
CA SER A 39 9.96 11.14 25.38
C SER A 39 10.05 10.97 23.86
N ILE A 40 8.92 10.88 23.15
CA ILE A 40 8.93 10.69 21.69
C ILE A 40 9.44 11.94 20.96
N ASP A 41 9.11 13.14 21.46
CA ASP A 41 9.55 14.40 20.86
C ASP A 41 11.06 14.63 21.00
N THR A 42 11.76 13.84 21.83
CA THR A 42 13.22 13.88 22.00
C THR A 42 13.97 12.82 21.19
N ILE A 43 13.28 11.91 20.50
CA ILE A 43 13.89 10.84 19.71
C ILE A 43 13.85 11.20 18.22
N GLY A 44 15.03 11.27 17.61
CA GLY A 44 15.19 11.56 16.19
C GLY A 44 15.23 13.06 15.87
N LYS A 45 15.22 13.38 14.58
CA LYS A 45 15.18 14.75 14.06
C LYS A 45 14.14 14.83 12.93
N PRO A 46 13.48 15.97 12.72
CA PRO A 46 12.65 16.17 11.54
C PRO A 46 13.46 15.95 10.26
N THR A 47 12.86 15.25 9.30
CA THR A 47 13.41 15.02 7.96
C THR A 47 12.92 16.11 7.03
N SER A 48 13.82 16.73 6.28
CA SER A 48 13.46 17.67 5.23
C SER A 48 12.75 16.98 4.06
N GLY A 49 11.96 17.72 3.29
CA GLY A 49 11.33 17.17 2.09
C GLY A 49 12.34 16.60 1.09
N ALA A 50 13.53 17.21 0.98
CA ALA A 50 14.61 16.72 0.13
C ALA A 50 15.20 15.40 0.64
N GLU A 51 15.45 15.28 1.94
CA GLU A 51 15.87 14.01 2.56
C GLU A 51 14.80 12.94 2.32
N LEU A 52 13.52 13.22 2.56
CA LEU A 52 12.44 12.24 2.33
C LEU A 52 12.37 11.79 0.86
N SER A 53 12.47 12.73 -0.09
CA SER A 53 12.41 12.43 -1.53
C SER A 53 13.55 11.54 -2.01
N ALA A 54 14.72 11.57 -1.35
CA ALA A 54 15.83 10.69 -1.70
C ALA A 54 15.59 9.22 -1.33
N TRP A 55 14.71 8.97 -0.35
CA TRP A 55 14.37 7.63 0.12
C TRP A 55 13.03 7.12 -0.41
N ASN A 56 12.09 8.02 -0.73
CA ASN A 56 10.76 7.68 -1.23
C ASN A 56 10.80 7.30 -2.71
N VAL A 57 11.36 6.14 -3.02
CA VAL A 57 11.51 5.57 -4.38
C VAL A 57 10.51 4.43 -4.66
N ASP A 58 9.55 4.22 -3.77
CA ASP A 58 8.55 3.16 -3.90
C ASP A 58 7.64 3.42 -5.11
N VAL A 59 7.38 2.36 -5.87
CA VAL A 59 6.41 2.36 -6.98
C VAL A 59 5.26 1.43 -6.61
N ALA A 60 4.06 1.98 -6.46
CA ALA A 60 2.86 1.20 -6.18
C ALA A 60 2.39 0.42 -7.41
N ALA A 61 1.59 -0.63 -7.21
CA ALA A 61 1.07 -1.47 -8.29
C ALA A 61 0.21 -0.72 -9.32
N ASP A 62 -0.36 0.44 -8.95
CA ASP A 62 -1.09 1.34 -9.85
C ASP A 62 -0.19 2.38 -10.56
N GLY A 63 1.12 2.29 -10.38
CA GLY A 63 2.12 3.17 -10.99
C GLY A 63 2.40 4.46 -10.22
N ARG A 64 1.70 4.75 -9.11
CA ARG A 64 2.04 5.92 -8.28
C ARG A 64 3.47 5.82 -7.77
N GLY A 65 4.23 6.90 -7.89
CA GLY A 65 5.65 6.96 -7.52
C GLY A 65 6.62 6.65 -8.67
N LEU A 66 6.13 6.19 -9.83
CA LEU A 66 6.98 5.95 -11.00
C LEU A 66 7.53 7.29 -11.54
N ALA A 67 8.86 7.41 -11.59
CA ALA A 67 9.52 8.55 -12.20
C ALA A 67 9.33 8.56 -13.73
N SER A 68 9.32 9.74 -14.33
CA SER A 68 9.33 9.87 -15.78
C SER A 68 10.64 9.31 -16.37
N GLY A 69 10.53 8.46 -17.39
CA GLY A 69 11.67 7.88 -18.07
C GLY A 69 11.25 6.85 -19.11
N SER A 70 12.20 6.39 -19.89
CA SER A 70 12.04 5.29 -20.84
C SER A 70 13.42 4.77 -21.24
N ASP A 71 13.55 3.46 -21.34
CA ASP A 71 14.74 2.78 -21.84
C ASP A 71 14.33 1.66 -22.80
N ASP A 72 15.30 0.97 -23.39
CA ASP A 72 15.08 -0.13 -24.33
C ASP A 72 15.80 -1.41 -23.89
N VAL A 73 15.24 -2.55 -24.29
CA VAL A 73 15.73 -3.89 -23.89
C VAL A 73 17.18 -4.14 -24.31
N ALA A 74 17.63 -3.61 -25.45
CA ALA A 74 19.00 -3.82 -25.90
C ALA A 74 20.00 -3.03 -25.04
N THR A 75 19.62 -1.83 -24.61
CA THR A 75 20.40 -1.04 -23.65
C THR A 75 20.44 -1.71 -22.27
N ASP A 76 19.29 -2.12 -21.74
CA ASP A 76 19.22 -2.78 -20.44
C ASP A 76 19.89 -4.15 -20.42
N GLY A 77 19.87 -4.88 -21.54
CA GLY A 77 20.60 -6.14 -21.69
C GLY A 77 22.11 -5.97 -21.51
N ARG A 78 22.69 -4.84 -21.93
CA ARG A 78 24.11 -4.54 -21.68
C ARG A 78 24.37 -4.24 -20.21
N ILE A 79 23.45 -3.52 -19.56
CA ILE A 79 23.54 -3.23 -18.12
C ILE A 79 23.45 -4.52 -17.30
N TYR A 80 22.50 -5.40 -17.65
CA TYR A 80 22.33 -6.70 -16.99
C TYR A 80 23.58 -7.59 -17.13
N ALA A 81 24.15 -7.67 -18.34
CA ALA A 81 25.36 -8.42 -18.58
C ALA A 81 26.55 -7.90 -17.75
N ALA A 82 26.67 -6.59 -17.59
CA ALA A 82 27.76 -5.96 -16.84
C ALA A 82 27.61 -6.07 -15.31
N ASN A 83 26.38 -6.06 -14.78
CA ASN A 83 26.15 -5.87 -13.35
C ASN A 83 25.44 -7.05 -12.65
N CYS A 84 24.78 -7.93 -13.39
CA CYS A 84 23.86 -8.92 -12.80
C CYS A 84 24.22 -10.36 -13.18
N ALA A 85 24.62 -10.58 -14.43
CA ALA A 85 24.76 -11.90 -15.02
C ALA A 85 25.79 -12.80 -14.31
N ALA A 86 26.78 -12.21 -13.64
CA ALA A 86 27.79 -12.95 -12.87
C ALA A 86 27.18 -13.81 -11.74
N CYS A 87 26.05 -13.39 -11.17
CA CYS A 87 25.36 -14.12 -10.10
C CYS A 87 24.08 -14.79 -10.59
N HIS A 88 23.36 -14.16 -11.52
CA HIS A 88 22.02 -14.60 -11.94
C HIS A 88 21.98 -15.33 -13.29
N GLY A 89 23.14 -15.54 -13.93
CA GLY A 89 23.23 -16.17 -15.25
C GLY A 89 22.98 -15.16 -16.38
N ALA A 90 23.37 -15.52 -17.60
CA ALA A 90 23.30 -14.59 -18.75
C ALA A 90 21.86 -14.28 -19.19
N GLN A 91 20.92 -15.16 -18.85
CA GLN A 91 19.51 -15.11 -19.20
C GLN A 91 18.60 -15.10 -17.96
N GLY A 92 19.16 -14.91 -16.76
CA GLY A 92 18.41 -14.96 -15.51
C GLY A 92 18.09 -16.39 -15.03
N GLU A 93 18.77 -17.40 -15.55
CA GLU A 93 18.60 -18.82 -15.23
C GLU A 93 19.07 -19.20 -13.81
N GLY A 94 19.82 -18.31 -13.15
CA GLY A 94 20.38 -18.52 -11.81
C GLY A 94 21.75 -19.20 -11.83
N LEU A 95 22.64 -18.80 -10.92
CA LEU A 95 23.94 -19.42 -10.67
C LEU A 95 24.15 -19.51 -9.14
N SER A 96 25.02 -18.67 -8.59
CA SER A 96 25.15 -18.46 -7.16
C SER A 96 24.04 -17.57 -6.59
N GLY A 97 23.39 -16.77 -7.43
CA GLY A 97 22.19 -16.01 -7.12
C GLY A 97 20.92 -16.70 -7.64
N ASP A 98 19.77 -16.29 -7.11
CA ASP A 98 18.46 -16.84 -7.43
C ASP A 98 18.14 -16.79 -8.94
N GLN A 99 17.32 -17.72 -9.39
CA GLN A 99 16.74 -17.69 -10.73
C GLN A 99 15.73 -16.53 -10.85
N LEU A 100 15.93 -15.65 -11.83
CA LEU A 100 15.05 -14.49 -12.06
C LEU A 100 13.97 -14.77 -13.10
N VAL A 101 14.26 -15.65 -14.07
CA VAL A 101 13.37 -15.99 -15.19
C VAL A 101 13.21 -17.51 -15.30
N GLY A 102 11.96 -17.98 -15.40
CA GLY A 102 11.61 -19.39 -15.59
C GLY A 102 10.44 -19.81 -14.70
N GLY A 103 10.20 -21.11 -14.59
CA GLY A 103 9.21 -21.62 -13.62
C GLY A 103 7.73 -21.43 -13.98
N ALA A 104 7.41 -20.82 -15.13
CA ALA A 104 6.04 -20.69 -15.59
C ALA A 104 5.34 -22.07 -15.64
N GLY A 105 4.17 -22.16 -15.02
CA GLY A 105 3.41 -23.42 -14.91
C GLY A 105 3.88 -24.39 -13.83
N THR A 106 4.93 -24.06 -13.06
CA THR A 106 5.44 -24.96 -12.01
C THR A 106 4.78 -24.72 -10.63
N PHE A 107 3.98 -23.67 -10.47
CA PHE A 107 3.41 -23.27 -9.17
C PHE A 107 2.67 -24.40 -8.43
N ALA A 108 1.90 -25.22 -9.15
CA ALA A 108 1.15 -26.34 -8.57
C ALA A 108 1.92 -27.67 -8.56
N SER A 109 3.19 -27.68 -8.98
CA SER A 109 3.99 -28.90 -9.01
C SER A 109 4.52 -29.26 -7.61
N ALA A 110 5.07 -30.47 -7.47
CA ALA A 110 5.75 -30.88 -6.25
C ALA A 110 7.02 -30.04 -5.96
N ASN A 111 7.56 -29.34 -6.95
CA ASN A 111 8.75 -28.49 -6.81
C ASN A 111 8.52 -27.14 -7.52
N PRO A 112 7.71 -26.25 -6.94
CA PRO A 112 7.46 -24.94 -7.51
C PRO A 112 8.75 -24.14 -7.67
N LYS A 113 8.87 -23.45 -8.81
CA LYS A 113 9.94 -22.48 -9.05
C LYS A 113 9.34 -21.09 -8.93
N HIS A 114 9.68 -20.39 -7.86
CA HIS A 114 9.24 -19.02 -7.63
C HIS A 114 10.28 -18.07 -8.23
N THR A 115 9.88 -17.38 -9.28
CA THR A 115 10.66 -16.34 -9.95
C THR A 115 9.78 -15.12 -10.14
N VAL A 116 10.31 -14.04 -10.72
CA VAL A 116 9.51 -12.85 -11.05
C VAL A 116 8.30 -13.19 -11.93
N VAL A 117 8.36 -14.27 -12.72
CA VAL A 117 7.34 -14.64 -13.72
C VAL A 117 6.38 -15.72 -13.21
N SER A 118 6.65 -16.36 -12.07
CA SER A 118 6.02 -17.65 -11.72
C SER A 118 5.56 -17.80 -10.26
N TYR A 119 5.52 -16.71 -9.51
CA TYR A 119 5.00 -16.66 -8.14
C TYR A 119 3.49 -16.38 -8.08
#